data_AF-A0A7W0XT31-F1
#
_entry.id   AF-A0A7W0XT31-F1
#
_cell.length_a   1.000
_cell.length_b   1.000
_cell.length_c   1.000
_cell.angle_alpha   90.00
_cell.angle_beta   90.00
_cell.angle_gamma   90.00
#
_symmetry.space_group_name_H-M   'P 1'
#
loop_
_entity.id
_entity.type
_entity.pdbx_description
1 polymer ?
#
loop_
_entity_poly.entity_id
_entity_poly.type
_entity_poly.pdbx_seq_one_letter_code
_entity_poly.pdbx_strand_id
1 'polypeptide(L)'
;MTDAVEARLLPVNPLVRAKVPARRRTEMHTWTAEQAAGFLRVAADDRLYAGWLLALVCGLRRGELAGLRWVDIDLSRATLSVVSQRTTDADWHVITKEPKGTSRRTIDLGQAAVAALTVHLAQSEAERRKWDSAYTETGLVLVQEDGTGYHPARLSDLFRALARRADVPVIRLHDARHSCATLALAAGIHPKVVQQLLGHASWSTTMDLYTHRVERLQKEASSRIEAVLFGVN
;
A
#
# COMPACT_ATOMS: atom_id res chain seq x y z
N MET A 1 -22.15 -22.75 -4.53
CA MET A 1 -22.44 -24.17 -4.83
C MET A 1 -22.85 -24.92 -3.57
N THR A 2 -22.21 -24.65 -2.43
CA THR A 2 -22.70 -25.07 -1.09
C THR A 2 -24.12 -24.55 -0.82
N ASP A 3 -24.37 -23.27 -1.12
CA ASP A 3 -25.68 -22.63 -0.99
C ASP A 3 -26.78 -23.33 -1.82
N ALA A 4 -26.42 -23.96 -2.95
CA ALA A 4 -27.36 -24.68 -3.80
C ALA A 4 -27.71 -26.07 -3.24
N VAL A 5 -26.84 -26.67 -2.42
CA VAL A 5 -27.16 -27.90 -1.66
C VAL A 5 -28.02 -27.57 -0.45
N GLU A 6 -27.74 -26.47 0.25
CA GLU A 6 -28.59 -25.99 1.36
C GLU A 6 -30.00 -25.61 0.87
N ALA A 7 -30.08 -24.97 -0.31
CA ALA A 7 -31.34 -24.68 -0.99
C ALA A 7 -32.01 -25.92 -1.62
N ARG A 8 -31.44 -27.13 -1.46
CA ARG A 8 -31.90 -28.41 -2.03
C ARG A 8 -32.05 -28.44 -3.56
N LEU A 9 -31.42 -27.50 -4.26
CA LEU A 9 -31.36 -27.47 -5.73
C LEU A 9 -30.38 -28.53 -6.25
N LEU A 10 -29.43 -28.94 -5.42
CA LEU A 10 -28.53 -30.05 -5.68
C LEU A 10 -28.54 -31.04 -4.50
N PRO A 11 -28.57 -32.36 -4.74
CA PRO A 11 -28.55 -33.35 -3.68
C PRO A 11 -27.19 -33.47 -2.98
N VAL A 12 -26.09 -33.10 -3.65
CA VAL A 12 -24.74 -33.11 -3.09
C VAL A 12 -23.85 -32.12 -3.85
N ASN A 13 -22.84 -31.57 -3.18
CA ASN A 13 -21.83 -30.74 -3.82
C ASN A 13 -20.74 -31.65 -4.42
N PRO A 14 -20.63 -31.80 -5.76
CA PRO A 14 -19.66 -32.68 -6.40
C PRO A 14 -18.21 -32.21 -6.23
N LEU A 15 -17.98 -30.95 -5.84
CA LEU A 15 -16.66 -30.39 -5.61
C LEU A 15 -16.04 -30.76 -4.25
N VAL A 16 -16.81 -31.36 -3.33
CA VAL A 16 -16.32 -31.76 -1.99
C VAL A 16 -15.17 -32.78 -2.08
N ARG A 17 -15.16 -33.62 -3.12
CA ARG A 17 -14.12 -34.62 -3.36
C ARG A 17 -13.15 -34.22 -4.47
N ALA A 18 -13.32 -33.04 -5.07
CA ALA A 18 -12.40 -32.55 -6.07
C ALA A 18 -11.09 -32.16 -5.39
N LYS A 19 -9.98 -32.75 -5.83
CA LYS A 19 -8.65 -32.24 -5.48
C LYS A 19 -8.51 -30.86 -6.11
N VAL A 20 -8.60 -29.81 -5.29
CA VAL A 20 -8.24 -28.46 -5.72
C VAL A 20 -6.78 -28.52 -6.15
N PRO A 21 -6.45 -28.20 -7.43
CA PRO A 21 -5.06 -28.16 -7.85
C PRO A 21 -4.30 -27.21 -6.91
N ALA A 22 -3.14 -27.67 -6.42
CA ALA A 22 -2.30 -26.85 -5.56
C ALA A 22 -2.13 -25.48 -6.22
N ARG A 23 -2.55 -24.42 -5.53
CA ARG A 23 -2.49 -23.07 -6.06
C ARG A 23 -1.03 -22.79 -6.37
N ARG A 24 -0.65 -22.73 -7.66
CA ARG A 24 0.69 -22.33 -8.07
C ARG A 24 0.98 -21.01 -7.36
N ARG A 25 2.01 -20.97 -6.52
CA ARG A 25 2.47 -19.71 -5.94
C ARG A 25 2.84 -18.80 -7.10
N THR A 26 2.07 -17.75 -7.33
CA THR A 26 2.47 -16.68 -8.21
C THR A 26 3.71 -16.05 -7.58
N GLU A 27 4.84 -16.07 -8.27
CA GLU A 27 6.01 -15.27 -7.87
C GLU A 27 5.54 -13.82 -7.76
N MET A 28 5.64 -13.26 -6.55
CA MET A 28 5.29 -11.86 -6.36
C MET A 28 6.43 -11.00 -6.85
N HIS A 29 6.12 -10.04 -7.71
CA HIS A 29 7.08 -9.06 -8.16
C HIS A 29 7.19 -7.95 -7.11
N THR A 30 8.21 -8.03 -6.27
CA THR A 30 8.60 -6.95 -5.34
C THR A 30 9.88 -6.31 -5.82
N TRP A 31 10.08 -5.04 -5.44
CA TRP A 31 11.35 -4.36 -5.63
C TRP A 31 12.30 -4.61 -4.46
N THR A 32 13.58 -4.71 -4.77
CA THR A 32 14.65 -4.59 -3.78
C THR A 32 14.76 -3.13 -3.29
N ALA A 33 15.56 -2.90 -2.25
CA ALA A 33 15.79 -1.55 -1.74
C ALA A 33 16.43 -0.65 -2.81
N GLU A 34 17.36 -1.19 -3.58
CA GLU A 34 18.08 -0.52 -4.68
C GLU A 34 17.12 -0.13 -5.80
N GLN A 35 16.20 -1.03 -6.17
CA GLN A 35 15.18 -0.77 -7.21
C GLN A 35 14.18 0.29 -6.73
N ALA A 36 13.67 0.19 -5.50
CA ALA A 36 12.76 1.19 -4.96
C ALA A 36 13.42 2.58 -4.85
N ALA A 37 14.69 2.64 -4.43
CA ALA A 37 15.46 3.88 -4.39
C ALA A 37 15.75 4.43 -5.80
N GLY A 38 16.07 3.55 -6.76
CA GLY A 38 16.28 3.91 -8.17
C GLY A 38 15.04 4.55 -8.78
N PHE A 39 13.88 3.94 -8.56
CA PHE A 39 12.60 4.48 -8.95
C PHE A 39 12.33 5.86 -8.32
N LEU A 40 12.52 6.02 -7.01
CA LEU A 40 12.28 7.29 -6.32
C LEU A 40 13.23 8.41 -6.78
N ARG A 41 14.47 8.08 -7.15
CA ARG A 41 15.43 9.05 -7.69
C ARG A 41 14.96 9.64 -9.02
N VAL A 42 14.43 8.80 -9.91
CA VAL A 42 13.87 9.26 -11.20
C VAL A 42 12.51 9.93 -11.00
N ALA A 43 11.78 9.55 -9.96
CA ALA A 43 10.51 10.18 -9.57
C ALA A 43 10.68 11.54 -8.89
N ALA A 44 11.89 11.97 -8.54
CA ALA A 44 12.12 13.17 -7.71
C ALA A 44 11.50 14.44 -8.33
N ASP A 45 11.52 14.54 -9.67
CA ASP A 45 10.93 15.64 -10.43
C ASP A 45 9.51 15.33 -10.95
N ASP A 46 8.96 14.16 -10.63
CA ASP A 46 7.61 13.79 -11.01
C ASP A 46 6.60 14.50 -10.10
N ARG A 47 5.59 15.13 -10.71
CA ARG A 47 4.53 15.83 -9.97
C ARG A 47 3.81 14.94 -8.94
N LEU A 48 3.79 13.63 -9.13
CA LEU A 48 3.14 12.68 -8.21
C LEU A 48 4.14 12.01 -7.26
N TYR A 49 5.36 12.54 -7.11
CA TYR A 49 6.40 12.01 -6.23
C TYR A 49 5.89 11.65 -4.83
N ALA A 50 5.15 12.55 -4.17
CA ALA A 50 4.59 12.28 -2.84
C ALA A 50 3.69 11.03 -2.84
N GLY A 51 2.87 10.86 -3.87
CA GLY A 51 2.02 9.68 -4.02
C GLY A 51 2.82 8.39 -4.20
N TRP A 52 3.88 8.43 -5.00
CA TRP A 52 4.77 7.29 -5.24
C TRP A 52 5.58 6.90 -4.01
N LEU A 53 6.07 7.89 -3.27
CA LEU A 53 6.73 7.67 -1.99
C LEU A 53 5.78 6.99 -0.99
N LEU A 54 4.57 7.52 -0.81
CA LEU A 54 3.57 6.94 0.09
C LEU A 54 3.19 5.50 -0.29
N ALA A 55 3.12 5.18 -1.59
CA ALA A 55 2.87 3.81 -2.03
C ALA A 55 3.97 2.83 -1.56
N LEU A 56 5.23 3.28 -1.54
CA LEU A 56 6.39 2.46 -1.15
C LEU A 56 6.66 2.44 0.36
N VAL A 57 6.40 3.52 1.08
CA VAL A 57 6.73 3.62 2.52
C VAL A 57 5.53 3.43 3.44
N CYS A 58 4.31 3.74 2.98
CA CYS A 58 3.07 3.54 3.73
C CYS A 58 2.23 2.36 3.22
N GLY A 59 2.65 1.73 2.11
CA GLY A 59 1.98 0.56 1.55
C GLY A 59 0.51 0.81 1.17
N LEU A 60 0.20 2.03 0.72
CA LEU A 60 -1.16 2.40 0.31
C LEU A 60 -1.58 1.60 -0.94
N ARG A 61 -2.81 1.09 -0.93
CA ARG A 61 -3.42 0.49 -2.12
C ARG A 61 -3.68 1.58 -3.15
N ARG A 62 -3.70 1.23 -4.45
CA ARG A 62 -4.08 2.15 -5.54
C ARG A 62 -5.33 2.98 -5.23
N GLY A 63 -6.39 2.33 -4.73
CA GLY A 63 -7.64 3.01 -4.42
C GLY A 63 -7.53 3.95 -3.21
N GLU A 64 -6.77 3.56 -2.19
CA GLU A 64 -6.48 4.41 -1.02
C GLU A 64 -5.68 5.63 -1.45
N LEU A 65 -4.66 5.45 -2.31
CA LEU A 65 -3.87 6.54 -2.86
C LEU A 65 -4.72 7.49 -3.72
N ALA A 66 -5.57 6.94 -4.59
CA ALA A 66 -6.47 7.72 -5.44
C ALA A 66 -7.55 8.47 -4.65
N GLY A 67 -7.90 7.98 -3.46
CA GLY A 67 -8.96 8.52 -2.59
C GLY A 67 -8.46 9.33 -1.41
N LEU A 68 -7.14 9.45 -1.21
CA LEU A 68 -6.53 10.17 -0.11
C LEU A 68 -6.87 11.66 -0.19
N ARG A 69 -7.29 12.25 0.94
CA ARG A 69 -7.65 13.67 1.04
C ARG A 69 -6.76 14.40 2.02
N TRP A 70 -6.61 15.70 1.82
CA TRP A 70 -5.82 16.55 2.72
C TRP A 70 -6.36 16.57 4.15
N VAL A 71 -7.68 16.50 4.33
CA VAL A 71 -8.33 16.43 5.65
C VAL A 71 -7.98 15.17 6.45
N ASP A 72 -7.48 14.13 5.78
CA ASP A 72 -7.10 12.86 6.40
C ASP A 72 -5.59 12.82 6.74
N ILE A 73 -4.86 13.93 6.54
CA ILE A 73 -3.43 14.07 6.80
C ILE A 73 -3.20 15.20 7.82
N ASP A 74 -2.49 14.86 8.90
CA ASP A 74 -1.99 15.85 9.84
C ASP A 74 -0.47 15.92 9.73
N LEU A 75 0.04 16.94 9.02
CA LEU A 75 1.48 17.15 8.84
C LEU A 75 2.18 17.57 10.13
N SER A 76 1.47 18.19 11.07
CA SER A 76 2.04 18.63 12.35
C SER A 76 2.31 17.45 13.28
N ARG A 77 1.38 16.48 13.28
CA ARG A 77 1.51 15.22 14.01
C ARG A 77 2.20 14.12 13.21
N ALA A 78 2.54 14.40 11.94
CA ALA A 78 3.08 13.44 10.99
C ALA A 78 2.23 12.16 10.92
N THR A 79 0.91 12.29 10.74
CA THR A 79 0.02 11.13 10.63
C THR A 79 -0.86 11.18 9.38
N LEU A 80 -1.20 10.01 8.85
CA LEU A 80 -2.12 9.83 7.73
C LEU A 80 -3.19 8.80 8.11
N SER A 81 -4.45 9.16 7.91
CA SER A 81 -5.59 8.27 8.14
C SER A 81 -6.12 7.70 6.83
N VAL A 82 -6.13 6.37 6.73
CA VAL A 82 -6.70 5.68 5.56
C VAL A 82 -8.18 5.42 5.82
N VAL A 83 -9.04 6.32 5.35
CA VAL A 83 -10.50 6.29 5.63
C VAL A 83 -11.38 6.31 4.40
N SER A 84 -10.79 6.43 3.21
CA SER A 84 -11.47 6.44 1.91
C SER A 84 -10.67 5.66 0.87
N GLN A 85 -11.34 5.21 -0.18
CA GLN A 85 -10.70 4.70 -1.39
C GLN A 85 -11.54 5.06 -2.63
N ARG A 86 -10.88 5.28 -3.77
CA ARG A 86 -11.54 5.45 -5.08
C ARG A 86 -11.31 4.22 -5.95
N THR A 87 -12.38 3.67 -6.52
CA THR A 87 -12.38 2.52 -7.42
C THR A 87 -13.27 2.80 -8.62
N THR A 88 -13.27 1.93 -9.62
CA THR A 88 -14.26 1.96 -10.71
C THR A 88 -15.44 1.04 -10.39
N ASP A 89 -16.62 1.40 -10.87
CA ASP A 89 -17.76 0.49 -11.00
C ASP A 89 -17.67 -0.37 -12.29
N ALA A 90 -18.77 -1.04 -12.65
CA ALA A 90 -18.84 -1.88 -13.85
C ALA A 90 -18.78 -1.05 -15.15
N ASP A 91 -19.27 0.19 -15.09
CA ASP A 91 -19.35 1.12 -16.22
C ASP A 91 -18.11 2.04 -16.29
N TRP A 92 -17.07 1.73 -15.52
CA TRP A 92 -15.81 2.47 -15.45
C TRP A 92 -15.90 3.87 -14.84
N HIS A 93 -16.99 4.22 -14.15
CA HIS A 93 -17.07 5.46 -13.41
C HIS A 93 -16.30 5.36 -12.09
N VAL A 94 -15.58 6.45 -11.75
CA VAL A 94 -14.87 6.50 -10.47
C VAL A 94 -15.85 6.74 -9.34
N ILE A 95 -15.92 5.80 -8.42
CA ILE A 95 -16.73 5.89 -7.21
C ILE A 95 -15.84 5.89 -5.97
N THR A 96 -16.24 6.68 -4.97
CA THR A 96 -15.63 6.70 -3.66
C THR A 96 -16.33 5.69 -2.76
N LYS A 97 -15.53 4.87 -2.06
CA LYS A 97 -16.01 3.91 -1.07
C LYS A 97 -15.25 4.11 0.22
N GLU A 98 -15.89 3.80 1.33
CA GLU A 98 -15.16 3.59 2.58
C GLU A 98 -14.36 2.28 2.50
N PRO A 99 -13.18 2.22 3.15
CA PRO A 99 -12.45 0.98 3.35
C PRO A 99 -13.32 -0.03 4.11
N LYS A 100 -13.39 -1.27 3.62
CA LYS A 100 -14.17 -2.33 4.28
C LYS A 100 -13.53 -2.72 5.62
N GLY A 101 -14.29 -2.69 6.72
CA GLY A 101 -13.91 -3.26 8.02
C GLY A 101 -12.54 -2.77 8.55
N THR A 102 -11.63 -3.70 8.80
CA THR A 102 -10.29 -3.49 9.41
C THR A 102 -9.25 -2.79 8.52
N SER A 103 -9.67 -2.25 7.37
CA SER A 103 -8.76 -1.52 6.46
C SER A 103 -8.56 -0.06 6.84
N ARG A 104 -9.44 0.48 7.71
CA ARG A 104 -9.24 1.79 8.35
C ARG A 104 -8.06 1.72 9.31
N ARG A 105 -7.11 2.63 9.16
CA ARG A 105 -5.89 2.68 9.98
C ARG A 105 -5.28 4.06 9.94
N THR A 106 -4.51 4.37 10.97
CA THR A 106 -3.62 5.53 11.00
C THR A 106 -2.19 5.05 10.79
N ILE A 107 -1.44 5.79 10.00
CA ILE A 107 -0.05 5.52 9.64
C ILE A 107 0.78 6.72 10.08
N ASP A 108 1.81 6.47 10.87
CA ASP A 108 2.81 7.47 11.20
C ASP A 108 3.72 7.71 9.99
N LEU A 109 3.96 8.98 9.68
CA LEU A 109 4.74 9.42 8.54
C LEU A 109 6.17 9.70 8.96
N GLY A 110 7.12 9.12 8.23
CA GLY A 110 8.53 9.50 8.34
C GLY A 110 8.79 10.90 7.78
N GLN A 111 9.90 11.51 8.18
CA GLN A 111 10.29 12.88 7.76
C GLN A 111 10.27 13.07 6.23
N ALA A 112 10.74 12.07 5.47
CA ALA A 112 10.73 12.13 4.01
C ALA A 112 9.30 12.21 3.42
N ALA A 113 8.34 11.50 4.02
CA ALA A 113 6.94 11.53 3.58
C ALA A 113 6.28 12.87 3.92
N VAL A 114 6.57 13.42 5.11
CA VAL A 114 6.11 14.76 5.50
C VAL A 114 6.68 15.81 4.55
N ALA A 115 7.98 15.80 4.29
CA ALA A 115 8.63 16.74 3.37
C ALA A 115 8.03 16.65 1.95
N ALA A 116 7.84 15.44 1.43
CA ALA A 116 7.24 15.24 0.11
C ALA A 116 5.80 15.77 0.04
N LEU A 117 5.00 15.54 1.08
CA LEU A 117 3.63 16.06 1.18
C LEU A 117 3.60 17.59 1.30
N THR A 118 4.52 18.19 2.04
CA THR A 118 4.63 19.66 2.14
C THR A 118 4.96 20.29 0.79
N VAL A 119 5.91 19.73 0.05
CA VAL A 119 6.24 20.19 -1.31
C VAL A 119 5.03 20.04 -2.24
N HIS A 120 4.37 18.89 -2.19
CA HIS A 120 3.18 18.60 -3.01
C HIS A 120 2.00 19.52 -2.69
N LEU A 121 1.81 19.88 -1.41
CA LEU A 121 0.79 20.85 -0.99
C LEU A 121 1.06 22.23 -1.60
N ALA A 122 2.29 22.73 -1.46
CA ALA A 122 2.68 24.03 -2.01
C ALA A 122 2.50 24.09 -3.54
N GLN A 123 2.85 23.02 -4.25
CA GLN A 123 2.60 22.90 -5.69
C GLN A 123 1.10 22.91 -6.00
N SER A 124 0.30 22.12 -5.28
CA SER A 124 -1.15 22.04 -5.47
C SER A 124 -1.83 23.41 -5.25
N GLU A 125 -1.37 24.18 -4.26
CA GLU A 125 -1.86 25.54 -4.03
C GLU A 125 -1.46 26.52 -5.13
N ALA A 126 -0.24 26.40 -5.68
CA ALA A 126 0.19 27.23 -6.80
C ALA A 126 -0.65 26.95 -8.06
N GLU A 127 -0.94 25.68 -8.34
CA GLU A 127 -1.82 25.25 -9.42
C GLU A 127 -3.26 25.74 -9.18
N ARG A 128 -3.78 25.62 -7.95
CA ARG A 128 -5.07 26.19 -7.56
C ARG A 128 -5.18 27.68 -7.85
N ARG A 129 -4.17 28.47 -7.49
CA ARG A 129 -4.13 29.92 -7.80
C ARG A 129 -4.04 30.20 -9.30
N LYS A 130 -3.32 29.36 -10.05
CA LYS A 130 -3.16 29.48 -11.51
C LYS A 130 -4.47 29.22 -12.26
N TRP A 131 -5.24 28.21 -11.83
CA TRP A 131 -6.51 27.84 -12.45
C TRP A 131 -7.69 28.66 -11.93
N ASP A 132 -7.57 29.26 -10.74
CA ASP A 132 -8.55 30.16 -10.13
C ASP A 132 -9.97 29.56 -10.17
N SER A 133 -10.95 30.24 -10.77
CA SER A 133 -12.33 29.78 -10.87
C SER A 133 -12.53 28.50 -11.67
N ALA A 134 -11.56 28.08 -12.50
CA ALA A 134 -11.60 26.83 -13.23
C ALA A 134 -11.07 25.63 -12.44
N TYR A 135 -10.53 25.84 -11.23
CA TYR A 135 -10.02 24.77 -10.38
C TYR A 135 -11.15 23.97 -9.72
N THR A 136 -11.06 22.64 -9.75
CA THR A 136 -12.04 21.74 -9.15
C THR A 136 -11.65 21.39 -7.71
N GLU A 137 -12.46 21.82 -6.75
CA GLU A 137 -12.23 21.58 -5.31
C GLU A 137 -12.63 20.15 -4.88
N THR A 138 -11.78 19.17 -5.18
CA THR A 138 -12.02 17.77 -4.79
C THR A 138 -11.54 17.43 -3.37
N GLY A 139 -10.62 18.23 -2.82
CA GLY A 139 -9.94 17.96 -1.54
C GLY A 139 -8.99 16.74 -1.56
N LEU A 140 -8.82 16.10 -2.72
CA LEU A 140 -7.92 14.97 -2.91
C LEU A 140 -6.45 15.44 -2.90
N VAL A 141 -5.56 14.57 -2.44
CA VAL A 141 -4.12 14.83 -2.45
C VAL A 141 -3.57 14.68 -3.87
N LEU A 142 -3.94 13.60 -4.58
CA LEU A 142 -3.50 13.36 -5.95
C LEU A 142 -4.56 13.79 -6.95
N VAL A 143 -4.39 15.00 -7.48
CA VAL A 143 -5.26 15.64 -8.48
C VAL A 143 -4.45 16.03 -9.71
N GLN A 144 -5.09 16.24 -10.86
CA GLN A 144 -4.50 16.93 -12.01
C GLN A 144 -4.28 18.42 -11.69
N GLU A 145 -3.62 19.17 -12.57
CA GLU A 145 -3.33 20.59 -12.34
C GLU A 145 -4.60 21.44 -12.13
N ASP A 146 -5.72 21.03 -12.75
CA ASP A 146 -7.03 21.67 -12.64
C ASP A 146 -7.83 21.21 -11.39
N GLY A 147 -7.22 20.44 -10.48
CA GLY A 147 -7.86 19.95 -9.27
C GLY A 147 -8.73 18.70 -9.45
N THR A 148 -8.95 18.24 -10.68
CA THR A 148 -9.74 17.03 -10.94
C THR A 148 -8.99 15.78 -10.46
N GLY A 149 -9.71 14.86 -9.80
CA GLY A 149 -9.08 13.66 -9.23
C GLY A 149 -8.69 12.64 -10.28
N TYR A 150 -7.46 12.13 -10.25
CA TYR A 150 -7.03 11.08 -11.18
C TYR A 150 -7.94 9.85 -11.16
N HIS A 151 -8.18 9.28 -12.34
CA HIS A 151 -8.74 7.94 -12.47
C HIS A 151 -7.75 6.91 -11.89
N PRO A 152 -8.17 5.92 -11.08
CA PRO A 152 -7.26 4.96 -10.47
C PRO A 152 -6.37 4.20 -11.49
N ALA A 153 -6.93 3.85 -12.66
CA ALA A 153 -6.14 3.23 -13.73
C ALA A 153 -5.03 4.15 -14.26
N ARG A 154 -5.31 5.46 -14.38
CA ARG A 154 -4.31 6.44 -14.84
C ARG A 154 -3.11 6.50 -13.89
N LEU A 155 -3.33 6.46 -12.58
CA LEU A 155 -2.23 6.36 -11.60
C LEU A 155 -1.39 5.10 -11.82
N SER A 156 -2.03 3.98 -12.18
CA SER A 156 -1.30 2.73 -12.47
C SER A 156 -0.46 2.85 -13.73
N ASP A 157 -0.94 3.56 -14.75
CA ASP A 157 -0.23 3.74 -16.02
C ASP A 157 0.95 4.69 -15.87
N LEU A 158 0.76 5.80 -15.13
CA LEU A 158 1.81 6.74 -14.78
C LEU A 158 2.93 6.05 -13.99
N PHE A 159 2.56 5.26 -12.96
CA PHE A 159 3.52 4.49 -12.18
C PHE A 159 4.35 3.53 -13.05
N ARG A 160 3.69 2.77 -13.95
CA ARG A 160 4.41 1.85 -14.86
C ARG A 160 5.29 2.57 -15.87
N ALA A 161 4.86 3.72 -16.38
CA ALA A 161 5.66 4.54 -17.28
C ALA A 161 6.92 5.05 -16.56
N LEU A 162 6.78 5.48 -15.30
CA LEU A 162 7.90 5.92 -14.48
C LEU A 162 8.84 4.76 -14.11
N ALA A 163 8.30 3.57 -13.81
CA ALA A 163 9.12 2.37 -13.58
C ALA A 163 9.98 2.01 -14.80
N ARG A 164 9.42 2.08 -16.02
CA ARG A 164 10.18 1.91 -17.26
C ARG A 164 11.26 2.96 -17.43
N ARG A 165 10.96 4.23 -17.16
CA ARG A 165 11.93 5.34 -17.23
C ARG A 165 13.07 5.16 -16.22
N ALA A 166 12.77 4.58 -15.06
CA ALA A 166 13.75 4.32 -14.01
C ALA A 166 14.57 3.04 -14.21
N ASP A 167 14.31 2.30 -15.30
CA ASP A 167 14.96 1.02 -15.60
C ASP A 167 14.86 0.00 -14.45
N VAL A 168 13.69 -0.05 -13.80
CA VAL A 168 13.37 -1.04 -12.77
C VAL A 168 12.30 -2.00 -13.26
N PRO A 169 12.18 -3.22 -12.70
CA PRO A 169 11.14 -4.17 -13.09
C PRO A 169 9.75 -3.54 -13.02
N VAL A 170 8.95 -3.68 -14.10
CA VAL A 170 7.62 -3.08 -14.15
C VAL A 170 6.64 -3.92 -13.32
N ILE A 171 6.35 -3.45 -12.11
CA ILE A 171 5.33 -4.05 -11.24
C ILE A 171 4.03 -3.24 -11.31
N ARG A 172 2.93 -3.80 -10.77
CA ARG A 172 1.68 -3.05 -10.68
C ARG A 172 1.78 -2.09 -9.49
N LEU A 173 1.06 -0.96 -9.53
CA LEU A 173 1.05 -0.03 -8.39
C LEU A 173 0.62 -0.70 -7.08
N HIS A 174 -0.24 -1.72 -7.13
CA HIS A 174 -0.58 -2.48 -5.92
C HIS A 174 0.56 -3.36 -5.40
N ASP A 175 1.50 -3.76 -6.24
CA ASP A 175 2.66 -4.56 -5.85
C ASP A 175 3.73 -3.72 -5.14
N ALA A 176 3.70 -2.38 -5.30
CA ALA A 176 4.53 -1.46 -4.52
C ALA A 176 4.33 -1.66 -3.01
N ARG A 177 3.11 -2.00 -2.60
CA ARG A 177 2.78 -2.38 -1.21
C ARG A 177 3.45 -3.68 -0.76
N HIS A 178 3.60 -4.66 -1.65
CA HIS A 178 4.35 -5.87 -1.33
C HIS A 178 5.85 -5.58 -1.19
N SER A 179 6.36 -4.63 -1.98
CA SER A 179 7.71 -4.10 -1.81
C SER A 179 7.84 -3.41 -0.44
N CYS A 180 6.90 -2.56 -0.05
CA CYS A 180 6.83 -1.96 1.30
C CYS A 180 6.94 -3.02 2.41
N ALA A 181 6.14 -4.10 2.31
CA ALA A 181 6.17 -5.19 3.30
C ALA A 181 7.54 -5.87 3.38
N THR A 182 8.13 -6.18 2.22
CA THR A 182 9.42 -6.86 2.11
C THR A 182 10.55 -5.99 2.66
N LEU A 183 10.55 -4.70 2.31
CA LEU A 183 11.52 -3.72 2.80
C LEU A 183 11.41 -3.50 4.31
N ALA A 184 10.19 -3.40 4.84
CA ALA A 184 9.96 -3.26 6.27
C ALA A 184 10.50 -4.47 7.07
N LEU A 185 10.25 -5.68 6.58
CA LEU A 185 10.82 -6.89 7.18
C LEU A 185 12.34 -6.94 7.06
N ALA A 186 12.89 -6.56 5.90
CA ALA A 186 14.33 -6.51 5.70
C ALA A 186 15.00 -5.58 6.71
N ALA A 187 14.36 -4.42 6.98
CA ALA A 187 14.74 -3.45 7.99
C ALA A 187 14.51 -3.91 9.45
N GLY A 188 14.02 -5.14 9.68
CA GLY A 188 13.83 -5.71 11.01
C GLY A 188 12.56 -5.26 11.73
N ILE A 189 11.63 -4.60 11.03
CA ILE A 189 10.35 -4.21 11.62
C ILE A 189 9.54 -5.46 11.97
N HIS A 190 9.03 -5.50 13.20
CA HIS A 190 8.26 -6.63 13.69
C HIS A 190 7.02 -6.87 12.80
N PRO A 191 6.75 -8.10 12.36
CA PRO A 191 5.68 -8.35 11.38
C PRO A 191 4.28 -7.92 11.82
N LYS A 192 4.01 -7.92 13.14
CA LYS A 192 2.73 -7.38 13.65
C LYS A 192 2.54 -5.91 13.29
N VAL A 193 3.63 -5.12 13.35
CA VAL A 193 3.64 -3.71 12.96
C VAL A 193 3.43 -3.59 11.45
N VAL A 194 4.13 -4.41 10.65
CA VAL A 194 3.92 -4.46 9.19
C VAL A 194 2.47 -4.84 8.86
N GLN A 195 1.86 -5.77 9.60
CA GLN A 195 0.45 -6.15 9.42
C GLN A 195 -0.51 -4.98 9.68
N GLN A 196 -0.26 -4.21 10.74
CA GLN A 196 -1.06 -3.04 11.11
C GLN A 196 -0.89 -1.92 10.08
N LEU A 197 0.35 -1.61 9.69
CA LEU A 197 0.69 -0.64 8.63
C LEU A 197 -0.07 -0.94 7.33
N LEU A 198 -0.20 -2.22 7.01
CA LEU A 198 -0.87 -2.66 5.80
C LEU A 198 -2.40 -2.82 5.99
N GLY A 199 -2.94 -2.89 7.20
CA GLY A 199 -4.39 -3.08 7.40
C GLY A 199 -4.84 -4.52 7.11
N HIS A 200 -4.16 -5.48 7.76
CA HIS A 200 -4.59 -6.87 8.02
C HIS A 200 -4.86 -7.83 6.84
N ALA A 201 -5.01 -7.37 5.60
CA ALA A 201 -5.58 -8.21 4.52
C ALA A 201 -4.57 -8.99 3.65
N SER A 202 -3.27 -9.00 3.96
CA SER A 202 -2.26 -9.61 3.08
C SER A 202 -1.12 -10.22 3.90
N TRP A 203 -1.40 -11.35 4.56
CA TRP A 203 -0.41 -12.08 5.36
C TRP A 203 0.22 -13.28 4.61
N SER A 204 -0.40 -13.72 3.52
CA SER A 204 -0.10 -15.04 2.94
C SER A 204 1.27 -15.18 2.29
N THR A 205 1.93 -14.08 1.89
CA THR A 205 3.20 -14.15 1.13
C THR A 205 4.42 -13.67 1.91
N THR A 206 4.23 -12.91 2.98
CA THR A 206 5.29 -12.38 3.85
C THR A 206 5.86 -13.46 4.79
N MET A 207 5.16 -14.60 4.93
CA MET A 207 5.51 -15.66 5.86
C MET A 207 6.81 -16.38 5.51
N ASP A 208 7.11 -16.70 4.25
CA ASP A 208 8.31 -17.53 3.97
C ASP A 208 9.62 -16.84 4.32
N LEU A 209 9.71 -15.53 4.07
CA LEU A 209 10.86 -14.72 4.46
C LEU A 209 10.94 -14.55 5.99
N TYR A 210 9.77 -14.51 6.65
CA TYR A 210 9.68 -14.37 8.10
C TYR A 210 9.99 -15.68 8.84
N THR A 211 9.55 -16.84 8.34
CA THR A 211 9.71 -18.16 8.98
C THR A 211 11.18 -18.44 9.31
N HIS A 212 12.10 -18.17 8.38
CA HIS A 212 13.54 -18.33 8.62
C HIS A 212 14.09 -17.37 9.69
N ARG A 213 13.54 -16.15 9.84
CA ARG A 213 13.91 -15.25 10.94
C ARG A 213 13.32 -15.69 12.27
N VAL A 214 12.12 -16.25 12.30
CA VAL A 214 11.46 -16.73 13.53
C VAL A 214 12.29 -17.83 14.19
N GLU A 215 12.80 -18.78 13.41
CA GLU A 215 13.62 -19.87 13.94
C GLU A 215 14.90 -19.34 14.64
N ARG A 216 15.51 -18.29 14.08
CA ARG A 216 16.67 -17.61 14.69
C ARG A 216 16.27 -16.81 15.93
N LEU A 217 15.16 -16.07 15.87
CA LEU A 217 14.63 -15.28 16.98
C LEU A 217 14.23 -16.14 18.17
N GLN A 218 13.74 -17.37 17.96
CA GLN A 218 13.38 -18.29 19.05
C GLN A 218 14.59 -18.69 19.88
N LYS A 219 15.74 -18.97 19.26
CA LYS A 219 16.99 -19.26 19.98
C LYS A 219 17.47 -18.04 20.78
N GLU A 220 17.45 -16.86 20.16
CA GLU A 220 17.82 -15.60 20.82
C GLU A 220 16.84 -15.23 21.95
N ALA A 221 15.55 -15.58 21.82
CA ALA A 221 14.52 -15.30 22.82
C ALA A 221 14.72 -16.14 24.08
N SER A 222 14.99 -17.45 23.96
CA SER A 222 15.30 -18.29 25.12
C SER A 222 16.49 -17.75 25.90
N SER A 223 17.60 -17.42 25.23
CA SER A 223 18.77 -16.86 25.90
C SER A 223 18.52 -15.49 26.53
N ARG A 224 17.69 -14.62 25.92
CA ARG A 224 17.30 -13.33 26.51
C ARG A 224 16.39 -13.48 27.72
N ILE A 225 15.45 -14.43 27.69
CA ILE A 225 14.59 -14.75 28.83
C ILE A 225 15.44 -15.27 29.98
N GLU A 226 16.39 -16.17 29.70
CA GLU A 226 17.36 -16.67 30.67
C GLU A 226 18.22 -15.53 31.25
N ALA A 227 18.73 -14.61 30.43
CA ALA A 227 19.49 -13.46 30.90
C ALA A 227 18.67 -12.54 31.83
N VAL A 228 17.39 -12.31 31.53
CA VAL A 228 16.48 -11.52 32.38
C VAL A 228 16.16 -12.25 33.69
N LEU A 229 15.95 -13.57 33.64
CA LEU A 229 15.59 -14.38 34.81
C LEU A 229 16.79 -14.63 35.73
N PHE A 230 17.99 -14.77 35.17
CA PHE A 230 19.20 -15.18 35.89
C PHE A 230 20.25 -14.08 36.01
N GLY A 231 20.00 -12.87 35.49
CA GLY A 231 20.84 -11.70 35.68
C GLY A 231 22.23 -11.78 35.04
N VAL A 232 22.40 -12.61 34.01
CA VAL A 232 23.67 -12.75 33.31
C VAL A 232 23.73 -11.68 32.21
N ASN A 233 24.42 -10.57 32.50
CA ASN A 233 24.76 -9.52 31.53
C ASN A 233 25.79 -10.02 30.50
#